data_AF-A0A1A8RBE2-F1
#
_entry.id   AF-A0A1A8RBE2-F1
#
_cell.length_a   1.000
_cell.length_b   1.000
_cell.length_c   1.000
_cell.angle_alpha   90.00
_cell.angle_beta   90.00
_cell.angle_gamma   90.00
#
_symmetry.space_group_name_H-M   'P 1'
#
loop_
_entity.id
_entity.type
_entity.pdbx_description
1 polymer ?
#
loop_
_entity_poly.entity_id
_entity_poly.type
_entity_poly.pdbx_seq_one_letter_code
_entity_poly.pdbx_strand_id
1 'polypeptide(L)' 'MALFIKQSGKTREDAKLSFLKIIYKWPTFGSAFFEIKQTTDPNYPETLLIAINKHGVSLIDPKTK' A
#
# COMPACT_ATOMS: atom_id res chain seq x y z
N MET A 1 5.50 -17.49 -13.71
CA MET A 1 6.04 -18.80 -13.27
C MET A 1 7.45 -18.74 -12.68
N ALA A 2 8.44 -18.08 -13.31
CA ALA A 2 9.81 -18.03 -12.79
C ALA A 2 9.96 -17.49 -11.35
N LEU A 3 9.21 -16.45 -10.97
CA LEU A 3 9.26 -15.88 -9.60
C LEU A 3 8.68 -16.82 -8.54
N PHE A 4 7.66 -17.62 -8.90
CA PHE A 4 7.05 -18.60 -8.01
C PHE A 4 8.01 -19.78 -7.76
N ILE A 5 8.65 -20.28 -8.82
CA ILE A 5 9.64 -21.37 -8.73
C ILE A 5 10.82 -20.95 -7.84
N LYS A 6 11.24 -19.68 -7.87
CA LYS A 6 12.27 -19.14 -6.96
C LYS A 6 11.90 -19.22 -5.47
N GLN A 7 10.63 -19.44 -5.13
CA GLN A 7 10.15 -19.61 -3.75
C GLN A 7 9.89 -21.08 -3.40
N SER A 8 10.26 -22.03 -4.26
CA SER A 8 10.09 -23.47 -4.04
C SER A 8 10.72 -23.90 -2.70
N GLY A 9 10.05 -24.80 -1.98
CA GLY A 9 10.48 -25.29 -0.67
C GLY A 9 10.05 -24.44 0.52
N LYS A 10 9.41 -23.27 0.32
CA LYS A 10 8.80 -22.50 1.42
C LYS A 10 7.48 -23.10 1.85
N THR A 11 7.26 -23.16 3.17
CA THR A 11 5.93 -23.40 3.73
C THR A 11 5.00 -22.23 3.42
N ARG A 12 3.70 -22.44 3.60
CA ARG A 12 2.69 -21.39 3.41
C ARG A 12 2.89 -20.24 4.40
N GLU A 13 3.25 -20.58 5.63
CA GLU A 13 3.50 -19.67 6.73
C GLU A 13 4.74 -18.82 6.44
N ASP A 14 5.83 -19.44 5.98
CA ASP A 14 7.06 -18.73 5.59
C ASP A 14 6.86 -17.83 4.38
N ALA A 15 6.04 -18.25 3.41
CA ALA A 15 5.68 -17.44 2.26
C ALA A 15 4.89 -16.19 2.69
N LYS A 16 3.89 -16.34 3.56
CA LYS A 16 3.12 -15.21 4.13
C LYS A 16 4.03 -14.25 4.92
N LEU A 17 4.89 -14.78 5.79
CA LEU A 17 5.81 -13.96 6.57
C LEU A 17 6.83 -13.24 5.67
N SER A 18 7.36 -13.92 4.65
CA SER A 18 8.28 -13.33 3.67
C SER A 18 7.62 -12.16 2.94
N PHE A 19 6.36 -12.32 2.52
CA PHE A 19 5.58 -11.25 1.89
C PHE A 19 5.44 -10.04 2.82
N LEU A 20 5.03 -10.27 4.07
CA LEU A 20 4.90 -9.20 5.07
C LEU A 20 6.24 -8.47 5.32
N LYS A 21 7.37 -9.19 5.41
CA LYS A 21 8.71 -8.59 5.57
C LYS A 21 9.11 -7.67 4.42
N ILE A 22 8.60 -7.91 3.21
CA ILE A 22 8.84 -7.05 2.04
C ILE A 22 7.99 -5.77 2.15
N ILE A 23 6.68 -5.91 2.34
CA ILE A 23 5.75 -4.78 2.28
C ILE A 23 5.78 -3.91 3.54
N TYR A 24 6.24 -4.43 4.68
CA TYR A 24 6.40 -3.68 5.94
C TYR A 24 7.22 -2.39 5.79
N LYS A 25 8.16 -2.37 4.83
CA LYS A 25 9.04 -1.22 4.58
C LYS A 25 8.32 -0.06 3.89
N TRP A 26 7.12 -0.29 3.35
CA TRP A 26 6.39 0.74 2.61
C TRP A 26 5.74 1.73 3.58
N PRO A 27 5.70 3.03 3.24
CA PRO A 27 5.05 4.05 4.07
C PRO A 27 3.53 3.83 4.22
N THR A 28 2.94 3.01 3.35
CA THR A 28 1.51 2.65 3.32
C THR A 28 1.21 1.31 4.01
N PHE A 29 2.20 0.66 4.62
CA PHE A 29 1.96 -0.59 5.32
C PHE A 29 1.06 -0.38 6.54
N GLY A 30 0.05 -1.24 6.68
CA GLY A 30 -0.89 -1.18 7.79
C GLY A 30 -1.81 0.03 7.75
N SER A 31 -2.07 0.58 6.56
CA SER A 31 -3.01 1.68 6.38
C SER A 31 -4.46 1.20 6.21
N ALA A 32 -5.38 1.98 6.77
CA ALA A 32 -6.75 2.04 6.26
C ALA A 32 -6.79 3.02 5.07
N PHE A 33 -7.51 2.65 4.01
CA PHE A 33 -7.60 3.45 2.79
C PHE A 33 -9.03 3.92 2.52
N PHE A 34 -9.17 5.16 2.08
CA PHE A 34 -10.45 5.79 1.77
C PHE A 34 -10.36 6.53 0.45
N GLU A 35 -11.22 6.21 -0.50
CA GLU A 35 -11.39 7.02 -1.71
C GLU A 35 -12.32 8.18 -1.39
N ILE A 36 -11.87 9.40 -1.69
CA ILE A 36 -12.60 10.62 -1.37
C ILE A 36 -12.62 11.58 -2.55
N LYS A 37 -13.61 12.47 -2.54
CA LYS A 37 -13.65 13.68 -3.37
C LYS A 37 -13.38 14.90 -2.52
N GLN A 38 -12.28 15.60 -2.77
CA GLN A 38 -11.91 16.81 -2.05
C GLN A 38 -12.32 18.06 -2.84
N THR A 39 -12.69 19.12 -2.14
CA THR A 39 -13.16 20.38 -2.73
C THR A 39 -12.42 21.59 -2.17
N THR A 40 -11.30 21.37 -1.49
CA THR A 40 -10.65 22.37 -0.63
C THR A 40 -9.37 22.94 -1.22
N ASP A 41 -8.54 22.10 -1.85
CA ASP A 41 -7.26 22.52 -2.39
C ASP A 41 -7.21 22.27 -3.91
N PRO A 42 -7.21 23.34 -4.73
CA PRO A 42 -7.24 23.23 -6.18
C PRO A 42 -5.95 22.66 -6.77
N ASN A 43 -4.85 22.56 -6.00
CA ASN A 43 -3.60 21.96 -6.47
C ASN A 43 -3.64 20.43 -6.49
N TYR A 44 -4.58 19.82 -5.76
CA TYR A 44 -4.77 18.38 -5.78
C TYR A 44 -5.88 17.96 -6.75
N PRO A 45 -5.80 16.74 -7.31
CA PRO A 45 -6.93 16.12 -7.99
C PRO A 45 -8.20 16.13 -7.13
N GLU A 46 -9.37 16.17 -7.77
CA GLU A 46 -10.66 16.07 -7.08
C GLU A 46 -10.78 14.73 -6.35
N THR A 47 -10.36 13.62 -7.00
CA THR A 47 -10.39 12.28 -6.41
C THR A 47 -9.02 11.91 -5.86
N LEU A 48 -8.96 11.58 -4.58
CA LEU A 48 -7.76 11.16 -3.88
C LEU A 48 -8.02 9.88 -3.08
N LEU A 49 -6.94 9.14 -2.83
CA LEU A 49 -6.93 8.06 -1.85
C LEU A 49 -6.26 8.55 -0.57
N ILE A 50 -6.98 8.54 0.55
CA ILE A 50 -6.41 8.82 1.87
C ILE A 50 -5.91 7.52 2.47
N ALA A 51 -4.67 7.54 2.97
CA ALA A 51 -4.12 6.47 3.80
C ALA A 51 -3.94 6.95 5.24
N ILE A 52 -4.53 6.23 6.19
CA ILE A 52 -4.39 6.51 7.64
C ILE A 52 -3.64 5.35 8.29
N ASN A 53 -2.49 5.64 8.92
CA ASN A 53 -1.68 4.65 9.64
C ASN A 53 -0.90 5.27 10.80
N LYS A 54 0.07 4.53 11.36
CA LYS A 54 0.91 4.97 12.48
C LYS A 54 1.71 6.26 12.22
N HIS A 55 1.89 6.66 10.96
CA HIS A 55 2.57 7.89 10.55
C HIS A 55 1.61 9.08 10.39
N GLY A 56 0.31 8.88 10.55
CA GLY A 56 -0.71 9.92 10.40
C GLY A 56 -1.56 9.73 9.14
N VAL A 57 -1.88 10.84 8.48
CA VAL A 57 -2.75 10.90 7.30
C VAL A 57 -1.91 11.27 6.08
N SER A 58 -2.03 10.49 5.01
CA SER A 58 -1.37 10.74 3.72
C SER A 58 -2.40 10.89 2.60
N LEU A 59 -2.17 11.85 1.71
CA LEU A 59 -2.92 12.02 0.47
C LEU A 59 -2.18 11.32 -0.67
N ILE A 60 -2.88 10.47 -1.40
CA ILE A 60 -2.31 9.68 -2.51
C ILE A 60 -3.12 9.98 -3.78
N ASP A 61 -2.42 10.40 -4.83
CA ASP A 61 -2.99 10.49 -6.16
C ASP A 61 -3.04 9.08 -6.79
N PRO A 62 -4.24 8.55 -7.08
CA PRO A 62 -4.41 7.20 -7.63
C PRO A 62 -3.91 7.04 -9.07
N LYS A 63 -3.59 8.14 -9.78
CA LYS A 63 -3.06 8.07 -11.16
C LYS A 63 -1.55 7.90 -11.22
N THR A 64 -0.83 8.41 -10.21
CA THR A 64 0.64 8.47 -10.18
C THR A 64 1.28 7.48 -9.21
N LYS A 65 0.45 6.67 -8.54
CA LYS A 65 0.82 5.51 -7.73
C LYS A 65 0.14 4.26 -8.28
#